data_AF-A0A382P9R5-F1
#
_entry.id   AF-A0A382P9R5-F1
#
_cell.length_a   1.000
_cell.length_b   1.000
_cell.length_c   1.000
_cell.angle_alpha   90.00
_cell.angle_beta   90.00
_cell.angle_gamma   90.00
#
_symmetry.space_group_name_H-M   'P 1'
#
loop_
_entity.id
_entity.type
_entity.pdbx_description
1 polymer ?
#
loop_
_entity_poly.entity_id
_entity_poly.type
_entity_poly.pdbx_seq_one_letter_code
_entity_poly.pdbx_strand_id
1 'polypeptide(L)'
;YLINPAGYRPGTLMPSFWPNGKASIQDIHGGDTEKQIAAIWHAIKESKALPEGFPDQTSQRYELIPKDRPIVQRAFFRGIGTKAIMVGFPGGINLGYDSANAQPKLLWRGRFMDAYNTWFVRKFPFEVPMEKIVHHFPLAKGGHYKGFELEEDGFVTFLAEGYQESFGSKDGQFLRIVRPANTLVTHPEGVAREAKPKGESMVYVYFTK
;
A
#
# COMPACT_ATOMS: atom_id res chain seq x y z
N TYR A 1 2.57 31.51 -17.17
CA TYR A 1 2.17 30.10 -16.94
C TYR A 1 0.75 29.97 -16.38
N LEU A 2 0.44 30.53 -15.20
CA LEU A 2 -0.86 30.34 -14.51
C LEU A 2 -2.11 30.66 -15.36
N ILE A 3 -2.05 31.70 -16.19
CA ILE A 3 -3.19 32.13 -17.03
C ILE A 3 -3.53 31.09 -18.11
N ASN A 4 -2.53 30.57 -18.80
CA ASN A 4 -2.72 29.59 -19.88
C ASN A 4 -1.68 28.46 -19.78
N PRO A 5 -1.84 27.50 -18.85
CA PRO A 5 -0.88 26.41 -18.67
C PRO A 5 -0.70 25.56 -19.93
N ALA A 6 -1.79 25.25 -20.64
CA ALA A 6 -1.79 24.44 -21.86
C ALA A 6 -1.01 25.11 -23.01
N GLY A 7 -1.00 26.44 -23.07
CA GLY A 7 -0.19 27.20 -24.03
C GLY A 7 1.32 27.04 -23.84
N TYR A 8 1.78 26.70 -22.63
CA TYR A 8 3.19 26.38 -22.36
C TYR A 8 3.47 24.87 -22.39
N ARG A 9 2.50 24.05 -21.98
CA ARG A 9 2.63 22.58 -21.93
C ARG A 9 1.35 21.93 -22.48
N PRO A 10 1.29 21.65 -23.80
CA PRO A 10 0.18 20.95 -24.40
C PRO A 10 -0.07 19.60 -23.69
N GLY A 11 -1.34 19.30 -23.39
CA GLY A 11 -1.72 18.07 -22.68
C GLY A 11 -1.54 18.10 -21.16
N THR A 12 -1.17 19.25 -20.56
CA THR A 12 -1.14 19.38 -19.10
C THR A 12 -2.52 19.17 -18.48
N LEU A 13 -2.56 18.49 -17.33
CA LEU A 13 -3.79 18.34 -16.53
C LEU A 13 -4.06 19.54 -15.62
N MET A 14 -3.15 20.53 -15.57
CA MET A 14 -3.37 21.74 -14.80
C MET A 14 -4.51 22.56 -15.44
N PRO A 15 -5.63 22.80 -14.73
CA PRO A 15 -6.72 23.60 -15.27
C PRO A 15 -6.30 25.07 -15.38
N SER A 16 -6.89 25.79 -16.34
CA SER A 16 -6.81 27.25 -16.36
C SER A 16 -7.87 27.82 -15.43
N PHE A 17 -7.43 28.54 -14.39
CA PHE A 17 -8.30 29.34 -13.51
C PHE A 17 -8.52 30.77 -14.05
N TRP A 18 -7.90 31.11 -15.18
CA TRP A 18 -8.10 32.38 -15.87
C TRP A 18 -8.39 32.15 -17.37
N PRO A 19 -9.48 31.44 -17.72
CA PRO A 19 -9.83 31.21 -19.12
C PRO A 19 -9.97 32.56 -19.84
N ASN A 20 -9.35 32.67 -21.02
CA ASN A 20 -9.27 33.91 -21.78
C ASN A 20 -8.67 35.10 -21.01
N GLY A 21 -7.82 34.85 -20.01
CA GLY A 21 -7.19 35.89 -19.19
C GLY A 21 -8.06 36.46 -18.06
N LYS A 22 -9.27 35.94 -17.84
CA LYS A 22 -10.21 36.43 -16.84
C LYS A 22 -10.38 35.44 -15.70
N ALA A 23 -10.33 35.90 -14.46
CA ALA A 23 -10.46 35.05 -13.28
C ALA A 23 -11.76 34.24 -13.30
N SER A 24 -11.69 32.95 -12.99
CA SER A 24 -12.88 32.13 -12.78
C SER A 24 -13.56 32.42 -11.44
N ILE A 25 -12.80 32.91 -10.45
CA ILE A 25 -13.29 33.25 -9.12
C ILE A 25 -13.34 34.77 -9.01
N GLN A 26 -14.54 35.34 -9.03
CA GLN A 26 -14.74 36.80 -9.07
C GLN A 26 -14.69 37.45 -7.68
N ASP A 27 -15.04 36.71 -6.63
CA ASP A 27 -15.16 37.26 -5.27
C ASP A 27 -13.81 37.63 -4.64
N ILE A 28 -12.71 37.05 -5.14
CA ILE A 28 -11.36 37.31 -4.64
C ILE A 28 -10.75 38.47 -5.43
N HIS A 29 -10.35 39.55 -4.74
CA HIS A 29 -9.82 40.77 -5.36
C HIS A 29 -10.71 41.36 -6.48
N GLY A 30 -12.02 41.11 -6.44
CA GLY A 30 -12.95 41.58 -7.47
C GLY A 30 -12.69 41.01 -8.86
N GLY A 31 -12.12 39.81 -8.95
CA GLY A 31 -11.83 39.15 -10.23
C GLY A 31 -10.61 39.69 -10.97
N ASP A 32 -9.83 40.56 -10.33
CA ASP A 32 -8.62 41.15 -10.88
C ASP A 32 -7.52 40.08 -11.02
N THR A 33 -7.27 39.66 -12.26
CA THR A 33 -6.30 38.61 -12.61
C THR A 33 -4.91 38.90 -12.07
N GLU A 34 -4.42 40.13 -12.19
CA GLU A 34 -3.06 40.48 -11.77
C GLU A 34 -2.93 40.43 -10.25
N LYS A 35 -3.91 40.98 -9.52
CA LYS A 35 -3.90 40.95 -8.05
C LYS A 35 -4.02 39.54 -7.50
N GLN A 36 -4.86 38.69 -8.10
CA GLN A 36 -4.96 37.29 -7.69
C GLN A 36 -3.65 36.54 -7.90
N ILE A 37 -2.99 36.73 -9.06
CA ILE A 37 -1.69 36.10 -9.33
C ILE A 37 -0.60 36.64 -8.39
N ALA A 38 -0.57 37.95 -8.15
CA ALA A 38 0.36 38.56 -7.20
C ALA A 38 0.15 38.03 -5.78
N ALA A 39 -1.10 37.84 -5.34
CA ALA A 39 -1.42 37.26 -4.04
C ALA A 39 -0.91 35.82 -3.91
N ILE A 40 -1.03 35.00 -4.96
CA ILE A 40 -0.47 33.64 -4.99
C ILE A 40 1.06 33.68 -4.86
N TRP A 41 1.74 34.54 -5.61
CA TRP A 41 3.20 34.69 -5.52
C TRP A 41 3.65 35.16 -4.14
N HIS A 42 2.95 36.14 -3.58
CA HIS A 42 3.20 36.62 -2.23
C HIS A 42 3.01 35.50 -1.20
N ALA A 43 1.93 34.72 -1.31
CA ALA A 43 1.69 33.58 -0.43
C ALA A 43 2.80 32.52 -0.53
N ILE A 44 3.24 32.15 -1.74
CA ILE A 44 4.34 31.19 -1.95
C ILE A 44 5.65 31.69 -1.33
N LYS A 45 5.90 33.00 -1.39
CA LYS A 45 7.13 33.61 -0.88
C LYS A 45 7.14 33.75 0.64
N GLU A 46 6.03 34.19 1.22
CA GLU A 46 5.99 34.65 2.61
C GLU A 46 5.27 33.68 3.58
N SER A 47 4.40 32.79 3.08
CA SER A 47 3.63 31.91 3.97
C SER A 47 4.49 30.79 4.54
N LYS A 48 4.50 30.69 5.87
CA LYS A 48 5.08 29.56 6.62
C LYS A 48 4.02 28.50 7.00
N ALA A 49 2.74 28.82 6.83
CA ALA A 49 1.62 27.96 7.18
C ALA A 49 1.00 27.32 5.92
N LEU A 50 0.46 26.11 6.07
CA LEU A 50 -0.29 25.44 5.02
C LEU A 50 -1.65 26.14 4.82
N PRO A 51 -2.13 26.29 3.57
CA PRO A 51 -3.46 26.85 3.32
C PRO A 51 -4.56 26.02 3.99
N GLU A 52 -5.68 26.68 4.27
CA GLU A 52 -6.90 25.99 4.70
C GLU A 52 -7.31 24.92 3.66
N GLY A 53 -7.72 23.74 4.15
CA GLY A 53 -8.06 22.59 3.29
C GLY A 53 -6.86 21.82 2.75
N PHE A 54 -5.62 22.24 3.02
CA PHE A 54 -4.45 21.41 2.72
C PHE A 54 -4.52 20.14 3.59
N PRO A 55 -4.47 18.93 2.99
CA PRO A 55 -4.62 17.70 3.75
C PRO A 55 -3.44 17.54 4.71
N ASP A 56 -3.76 17.23 5.97
CA ASP A 56 -2.75 16.90 6.96
C ASP A 56 -2.08 15.58 6.57
N GLN A 57 -0.88 15.69 5.98
CA GLN A 57 -0.06 14.55 5.56
C GLN A 57 0.54 13.77 6.74
N THR A 58 0.42 14.30 7.96
CA THR A 58 0.92 13.65 9.19
C THR A 58 -0.16 12.86 9.91
N SER A 59 -1.43 13.10 9.57
CA SER A 59 -2.53 12.40 10.20
C SER A 59 -2.58 10.96 9.67
N GLN A 60 -2.50 10.00 10.58
CA GLN A 60 -2.72 8.57 10.34
C GLN A 60 -4.20 8.27 9.99
N ARG A 61 -4.90 9.23 9.38
CA ARG A 61 -6.33 9.18 9.02
C ARG A 61 -6.63 8.08 8.02
N TYR A 62 -5.61 7.63 7.29
CA TYR A 62 -5.73 6.60 6.26
C TYR A 62 -5.05 5.30 6.68
N GLU A 63 -4.77 5.13 7.98
CA GLU A 63 -4.36 3.84 8.51
C GLU A 63 -5.46 2.80 8.28
N LEU A 64 -5.07 1.73 7.61
CA LEU A 64 -5.89 0.56 7.42
C LEU A 64 -5.74 -0.32 8.66
N ILE A 65 -6.84 -0.53 9.39
CA ILE A 65 -6.86 -1.31 10.63
C ILE A 65 -7.70 -2.58 10.40
N PRO A 66 -7.07 -3.76 10.22
CA PRO A 66 -7.79 -5.03 10.11
C PRO A 66 -8.37 -5.42 11.47
N LYS A 67 -9.69 -5.21 11.65
CA LYS A 67 -10.40 -5.52 12.91
C LYS A 67 -10.97 -6.93 12.88
N ASP A 68 -11.92 -7.17 12.00
CA ASP A 68 -12.72 -8.41 12.00
C ASP A 68 -12.37 -9.36 10.85
N ARG A 69 -11.79 -8.83 9.77
CA ARG A 69 -11.44 -9.57 8.55
C ARG A 69 -10.13 -9.08 7.96
N PRO A 70 -9.44 -9.89 7.14
CA PRO A 70 -8.26 -9.42 6.44
C PRO A 70 -8.57 -8.23 5.54
N ILE A 71 -7.63 -7.28 5.49
CA ILE A 71 -7.60 -6.19 4.52
C ILE A 71 -6.51 -6.49 3.50
N VAL A 72 -6.88 -6.54 2.22
CA VAL A 72 -5.92 -6.68 1.12
C VAL A 72 -5.77 -5.32 0.43
N GLN A 73 -4.54 -4.82 0.36
CA GLN A 73 -4.21 -3.56 -0.31
C GLN A 73 -3.11 -3.80 -1.35
N ARG A 74 -3.30 -3.25 -2.56
CA ARG A 74 -2.27 -3.21 -3.60
C ARG A 74 -1.61 -1.83 -3.58
N ALA A 75 -0.27 -1.81 -3.55
CA ALA A 75 0.53 -0.60 -3.64
C ALA A 75 1.94 -0.93 -4.15
N PHE A 76 2.75 0.10 -4.41
CA PHE A 76 4.20 -0.08 -4.52
C PHE A 76 4.76 -0.13 -3.10
N PHE A 77 5.53 -1.16 -2.78
CA PHE A 77 5.92 -1.40 -1.39
C PHE A 77 7.41 -1.68 -1.28
N ARG A 78 8.08 -0.95 -0.38
CA ARG A 78 9.53 -1.01 -0.20
C ARG A 78 9.92 -2.40 0.32
N GLY A 79 10.94 -2.99 -0.29
CA GLY A 79 11.35 -4.37 0.01
C GLY A 79 10.59 -5.45 -0.77
N ILE A 80 9.56 -5.08 -1.54
CA ILE A 80 8.80 -6.02 -2.39
C ILE A 80 8.85 -5.60 -3.85
N GLY A 81 8.43 -4.38 -4.18
CA GLY A 81 8.39 -3.89 -5.56
C GLY A 81 7.03 -3.27 -5.95
N THR A 82 6.86 -3.06 -7.25
CA THR A 82 5.62 -2.50 -7.83
C THR A 82 4.48 -3.52 -7.93
N LYS A 83 4.81 -4.81 -7.80
CA LYS A 83 3.87 -5.94 -7.83
C LYS A 83 3.56 -6.48 -6.42
N ALA A 84 3.68 -5.63 -5.39
CA ALA A 84 3.34 -5.96 -4.01
C ALA A 84 1.84 -6.00 -3.68
N ILE A 85 1.40 -7.08 -3.02
CA ILE A 85 0.08 -7.23 -2.39
C ILE A 85 0.31 -7.31 -0.88
N MET A 86 -0.27 -6.39 -0.12
CA MET A 86 -0.21 -6.39 1.34
C MET A 86 -1.49 -6.99 1.89
N VAL A 87 -1.37 -7.82 2.92
CA VAL A 87 -2.49 -8.40 3.65
C VAL A 87 -2.30 -8.11 5.12
N GLY A 88 -3.23 -7.37 5.71
CA GLY A 88 -3.29 -7.14 7.14
C GLY A 88 -4.34 -8.05 7.74
N PHE A 89 -3.97 -8.91 8.68
CA PHE A 89 -4.88 -9.81 9.38
C PHE A 89 -5.31 -9.25 10.73
N PRO A 90 -6.52 -9.58 11.22
CA PRO A 90 -6.90 -9.36 12.61
C PRO A 90 -5.84 -9.88 13.59
N GLY A 91 -5.61 -9.12 14.66
CA GLY A 91 -4.56 -9.40 15.64
C GLY A 91 -3.18 -8.79 15.30
N GLY A 92 -3.11 -7.95 14.26
CA GLY A 92 -1.94 -7.15 13.94
C GLY A 92 -0.79 -7.95 13.31
N ILE A 93 -1.11 -9.03 12.60
CA ILE A 93 -0.12 -9.77 11.82
C ILE A 93 -0.30 -9.39 10.36
N ASN A 94 0.80 -9.04 9.69
CA ASN A 94 0.75 -8.47 8.36
C ASN A 94 1.73 -9.18 7.43
N LEU A 95 1.29 -9.43 6.20
CA LEU A 95 2.03 -10.12 5.15
C LEU A 95 2.22 -9.20 3.94
N GLY A 96 3.42 -9.19 3.40
CA GLY A 96 3.73 -8.60 2.10
C GLY A 96 4.04 -9.71 1.09
N TYR A 97 3.28 -9.74 0.00
CA TYR A 97 3.39 -10.75 -1.05
C TYR A 97 3.86 -10.13 -2.36
N ASP A 98 4.84 -10.76 -3.00
CA ASP A 98 5.36 -10.38 -4.30
C ASP A 98 4.65 -11.17 -5.41
N SER A 99 3.72 -10.51 -6.09
CA SER A 99 2.99 -11.13 -7.20
C SER A 99 3.81 -11.22 -8.49
N ALA A 100 5.01 -10.61 -8.57
CA ALA A 100 5.90 -10.80 -9.72
C ALA A 100 6.53 -12.20 -9.72
N ASN A 101 6.87 -12.69 -8.53
CA ASN A 101 7.57 -13.95 -8.33
C ASN A 101 6.71 -15.02 -7.63
N ALA A 102 5.43 -14.71 -7.36
CA ALA A 102 4.49 -15.56 -6.65
C ALA A 102 5.02 -16.06 -5.30
N GLN A 103 5.48 -15.15 -4.43
CA GLN A 103 6.04 -15.55 -3.14
C GLN A 103 5.80 -14.51 -2.04
N PRO A 104 5.69 -14.92 -0.77
CA PRO A 104 5.76 -13.99 0.35
C PRO A 104 7.14 -13.34 0.43
N LYS A 105 7.19 -12.09 0.91
CA LYS A 105 8.41 -11.29 1.04
C LYS A 105 8.64 -10.70 2.41
N LEU A 106 7.59 -10.20 3.04
CA LEU A 106 7.70 -9.53 4.33
C LEU A 106 6.64 -10.08 5.29
N LEU A 107 7.01 -10.23 6.55
CA LEU A 107 6.10 -10.53 7.66
C LEU A 107 6.43 -9.56 8.80
N TRP A 108 5.43 -8.86 9.31
CA TRP A 108 5.60 -7.97 10.46
C TRP A 108 4.40 -8.02 11.39
N ARG A 109 4.63 -7.70 12.66
CA ARG A 109 3.60 -7.64 13.70
C ARG A 109 3.44 -6.20 14.19
N GLY A 110 2.21 -5.75 14.37
CA GLY A 110 1.84 -4.40 14.78
C GLY A 110 0.95 -3.74 13.73
N ARG A 111 1.19 -2.44 13.52
CA ARG A 111 0.39 -1.62 12.61
C ARG A 111 0.56 -2.07 11.16
N PHE A 112 -0.55 -2.06 10.41
CA PHE A 112 -0.57 -2.62 9.06
C PHE A 112 0.05 -1.66 8.05
N MET A 113 -0.71 -0.63 7.64
CA MET A 113 -0.34 0.24 6.54
C MET A 113 -1.15 1.53 6.60
N ASP A 114 -0.53 2.65 6.22
CA ASP A 114 -1.24 3.89 5.91
C ASP A 114 -1.39 4.01 4.38
N ALA A 115 -2.63 4.17 3.92
CA ALA A 115 -2.94 4.20 2.49
C ALA A 115 -2.90 5.60 1.88
N TYR A 116 -2.51 6.64 2.63
CA TYR A 116 -2.53 8.03 2.16
C TYR A 116 -1.77 8.24 0.85
N ASN A 117 -0.56 7.68 0.76
CA ASN A 117 0.26 7.86 -0.43
C ASN A 117 -0.31 7.14 -1.65
N THR A 118 -1.05 6.05 -1.43
CA THR A 118 -1.70 5.30 -2.51
C THR A 118 -3.02 5.94 -2.95
N TRP A 119 -3.81 6.49 -2.02
CA TRP A 119 -5.18 6.96 -2.30
C TRP A 119 -5.26 8.44 -2.68
N PHE A 120 -4.43 9.29 -2.07
CA PHE A 120 -4.53 10.74 -2.22
C PHE A 120 -3.37 11.35 -3.02
N VAL A 121 -2.18 10.77 -2.89
CA VAL A 121 -1.01 11.33 -3.57
C VAL A 121 -0.96 10.79 -5.00
N ARG A 122 -1.07 11.67 -6.00
CA ARG A 122 -0.87 11.34 -7.43
C ARG A 122 0.62 11.18 -7.81
N LYS A 123 1.44 10.68 -6.89
CA LYS A 123 2.84 10.29 -7.10
C LYS A 123 2.94 8.77 -6.97
N PHE A 124 4.08 8.20 -7.34
CA PHE A 124 4.35 6.77 -7.21
C PHE A 124 5.34 6.46 -6.07
N PRO A 125 5.12 6.91 -4.82
CA PRO A 125 6.01 6.56 -3.72
C PRO A 125 5.84 5.09 -3.34
N PHE A 126 6.89 4.52 -2.76
CA PHE A 126 6.84 3.20 -2.16
C PHE A 126 6.39 3.33 -0.72
N GLU A 127 5.37 2.57 -0.36
CA GLU A 127 4.88 2.41 1.00
C GLU A 127 5.89 1.58 1.83
N VAL A 128 5.82 1.68 3.15
CA VAL A 128 6.72 1.02 4.08
C VAL A 128 5.93 0.32 5.18
N PRO A 129 6.45 -0.77 5.79
CA PRO A 129 5.88 -1.31 7.01
C PRO A 129 5.81 -0.22 8.08
N MET A 130 4.71 -0.15 8.82
CA MET A 130 4.56 0.82 9.91
C MET A 130 5.39 0.45 11.15
N GLU A 131 6.10 -0.67 11.11
CA GLU A 131 6.85 -1.25 12.21
C GLU A 131 8.33 -1.38 11.88
N LYS A 132 9.17 -1.33 12.93
CA LYS A 132 10.63 -1.43 12.78
C LYS A 132 11.10 -2.88 12.64
N ILE A 133 10.40 -3.82 13.25
CA ILE A 133 10.74 -5.25 13.20
C ILE A 133 9.98 -5.88 12.04
N VAL A 134 10.72 -6.26 11.00
CA VAL A 134 10.19 -6.86 9.78
C VAL A 134 11.03 -8.08 9.43
N HIS A 135 10.37 -9.23 9.36
CA HIS A 135 10.98 -10.48 8.96
C HIS A 135 10.90 -10.63 7.44
N HIS A 136 12.03 -10.97 6.84
CA HIS A 136 12.15 -11.12 5.39
C HIS A 136 12.06 -12.59 5.03
N PHE A 137 11.34 -12.90 3.95
CA PHE A 137 11.40 -14.21 3.33
C PHE A 137 12.54 -14.22 2.30
N PRO A 138 13.46 -15.20 2.37
CA PRO A 138 14.44 -15.41 1.32
C PRO A 138 13.74 -15.61 -0.04
N LEU A 139 14.42 -15.20 -1.11
CA LEU A 139 14.00 -15.48 -2.47
C LEU A 139 13.87 -17.00 -2.68
N ALA A 140 12.67 -17.46 -3.00
CA ALA A 140 12.42 -18.79 -3.56
C ALA A 140 12.67 -18.78 -5.07
N LYS A 141 12.63 -19.96 -5.70
CA LYS A 141 12.51 -20.06 -7.17
C LYS A 141 11.25 -19.31 -7.62
N GLY A 142 11.35 -18.52 -8.68
CA GLY A 142 10.22 -17.75 -9.20
C GLY A 142 9.05 -18.66 -9.61
N GLY A 143 7.83 -18.22 -9.29
CA GLY A 143 6.58 -18.85 -9.73
C GLY A 143 5.74 -17.90 -10.58
N HIS A 144 4.72 -18.45 -11.25
CA HIS A 144 3.77 -17.67 -12.03
C HIS A 144 2.50 -17.43 -11.22
N TYR A 145 2.30 -16.19 -10.81
CA TYR A 145 1.12 -15.77 -10.05
C TYR A 145 -0.15 -15.82 -10.92
N LYS A 146 -1.22 -16.40 -10.40
CA LYS A 146 -2.51 -16.55 -11.09
C LYS A 146 -3.65 -15.73 -10.46
N GLY A 147 -3.58 -15.44 -9.16
CA GLY A 147 -4.63 -14.69 -8.47
C GLY A 147 -4.60 -14.91 -6.96
N PHE A 148 -5.60 -14.35 -6.27
CA PHE A 148 -5.85 -14.65 -4.87
C PHE A 148 -7.34 -14.81 -4.61
N GLU A 149 -7.68 -15.54 -3.56
CA GLU A 149 -9.03 -15.79 -3.07
C GLU A 149 -9.12 -15.35 -1.60
N LEU A 150 -10.28 -14.78 -1.23
CA LEU A 150 -10.59 -14.42 0.15
C LEU A 150 -11.53 -15.49 0.70
N GLU A 151 -11.06 -16.18 1.73
CA GLU A 151 -11.81 -17.26 2.36
C GLU A 151 -12.75 -16.71 3.42
N GLU A 152 -13.89 -17.39 3.65
CA GLU A 152 -14.86 -16.99 4.68
C GLU A 152 -14.29 -17.04 6.11
N ASP A 153 -13.29 -17.89 6.34
CA ASP A 153 -12.60 -18.04 7.63
C ASP A 153 -11.53 -16.97 7.89
N GLY A 154 -11.38 -16.01 6.96
CA GLY A 154 -10.41 -14.93 7.05
C GLY A 154 -9.01 -15.28 6.54
N PHE A 155 -8.82 -16.46 5.93
CA PHE A 155 -7.62 -16.75 5.18
C PHE A 155 -7.60 -16.01 3.83
N VAL A 156 -6.39 -15.78 3.33
CA VAL A 156 -6.15 -15.30 1.97
C VAL A 156 -5.29 -16.33 1.24
N THR A 157 -5.86 -16.91 0.18
CA THR A 157 -5.20 -17.93 -0.64
C THR A 157 -4.57 -17.28 -1.87
N PHE A 158 -3.25 -17.37 -2.02
CA PHE A 158 -2.55 -16.98 -3.23
C PHE A 158 -2.37 -18.19 -4.15
N LEU A 159 -2.74 -18.00 -5.42
CA LEU A 159 -2.69 -19.02 -6.46
C LEU A 159 -1.45 -18.80 -7.32
N ALA A 160 -0.65 -19.84 -7.46
CA ALA A 160 0.49 -19.89 -8.36
C ALA A 160 0.38 -21.09 -9.30
N GLU A 161 1.18 -21.09 -10.36
CA GLU A 161 1.25 -22.23 -11.27
C GLU A 161 1.84 -23.46 -10.55
N GLY A 162 0.99 -24.48 -10.37
CA GLY A 162 1.36 -25.75 -9.75
C GLY A 162 1.28 -25.80 -8.22
N TYR A 163 0.97 -24.69 -7.54
CA TYR A 163 0.79 -24.66 -6.09
C TYR A 163 -0.08 -23.49 -5.62
N GLN A 164 -0.58 -23.59 -4.39
CA GLN A 164 -1.30 -22.52 -3.71
C GLN A 164 -0.81 -22.38 -2.27
N GLU A 165 -0.93 -21.16 -1.76
CA GLU A 165 -0.54 -20.80 -0.41
C GLU A 165 -1.65 -20.02 0.28
N SER A 166 -2.23 -20.57 1.34
CA SER A 166 -3.23 -19.89 2.16
C SER A 166 -2.58 -19.33 3.42
N PHE A 167 -2.81 -18.06 3.71
CA PHE A 167 -2.27 -17.38 4.88
C PHE A 167 -3.40 -16.87 5.77
N GLY A 168 -3.22 -16.97 7.07
CA GLY A 168 -4.22 -16.53 8.05
C GLY A 168 -3.58 -16.17 9.39
N SER A 169 -4.38 -15.57 10.25
CA SER A 169 -4.02 -15.27 11.64
C SER A 169 -5.05 -15.91 12.56
N LYS A 170 -4.59 -16.68 13.56
CA LYS A 170 -5.45 -17.27 14.57
C LYS A 170 -4.74 -17.24 15.92
N ASP A 171 -5.44 -16.78 16.96
CA ASP A 171 -4.93 -16.71 18.33
C ASP A 171 -3.57 -16.00 18.45
N GLY A 172 -3.36 -14.96 17.62
CA GLY A 172 -2.11 -14.20 17.59
C GLY A 172 -0.92 -14.94 16.97
N GLN A 173 -1.17 -16.06 16.29
CA GLN A 173 -0.19 -16.83 15.52
C GLN A 173 -0.45 -16.63 14.02
N PHE A 174 0.62 -16.69 13.24
CA PHE A 174 0.52 -16.65 11.78
C PHE A 174 0.52 -18.08 11.22
N LEU A 175 -0.48 -18.39 10.40
CA LEU A 175 -0.62 -19.70 9.76
C LEU A 175 -0.37 -19.58 8.26
N ARG A 176 0.33 -20.57 7.72
CA ARG A 176 0.50 -20.77 6.27
C ARG A 176 0.21 -22.20 5.93
N ILE A 177 -0.64 -22.41 4.93
CA ILE A 177 -0.98 -23.72 4.39
C ILE A 177 -0.48 -23.76 2.96
N VAL A 178 0.38 -24.72 2.64
CA VAL A 178 0.94 -24.89 1.30
C VAL A 178 0.40 -26.17 0.69
N ARG A 179 -0.12 -26.09 -0.53
CA ARG A 179 -0.58 -27.25 -1.31
C ARG A 179 0.04 -27.21 -2.71
N PRO A 180 0.62 -28.31 -3.22
CA PRO A 180 0.82 -29.60 -2.54
C PRO A 180 1.85 -29.53 -1.40
N ALA A 181 1.83 -30.52 -0.48
CA ALA A 181 2.65 -30.55 0.73
C ALA A 181 4.16 -30.62 0.46
N ASN A 182 4.56 -31.13 -0.71
CA ASN A 182 5.94 -31.25 -1.15
C ASN A 182 6.46 -30.00 -1.88
N THR A 183 5.65 -28.93 -2.00
CA THR A 183 6.10 -27.66 -2.58
C THR A 183 7.24 -27.08 -1.75
N LEU A 184 8.37 -26.82 -2.41
CA LEU A 184 9.52 -26.19 -1.79
C LEU A 184 9.22 -24.71 -1.54
N VAL A 185 9.25 -24.31 -0.26
CA VAL A 185 8.96 -22.94 0.16
C VAL A 185 10.06 -22.36 1.06
N THR A 186 10.21 -21.04 1.05
CA THR A 186 11.08 -20.31 1.99
C THR A 186 10.29 -19.83 3.21
N HIS A 187 10.98 -19.51 4.30
CA HIS A 187 10.36 -19.11 5.57
C HIS A 187 10.94 -17.77 6.04
N PRO A 188 10.19 -16.99 6.84
CA PRO A 188 10.67 -15.70 7.31
C PRO A 188 11.85 -15.88 8.26
N GLU A 189 12.90 -15.10 8.05
CA GLU A 189 14.13 -15.16 8.83
C GLU A 189 13.91 -14.74 10.29
N GLY A 190 14.52 -15.47 11.22
CA GLY A 190 14.43 -15.17 12.65
C GLY A 190 13.08 -15.49 13.30
N VAL A 191 12.15 -16.14 12.60
CA VAL A 191 10.84 -16.51 13.14
C VAL A 191 10.79 -18.01 13.43
N ALA A 192 10.50 -18.36 14.68
CA ALA A 192 10.29 -19.75 15.08
C ALA A 192 9.04 -20.32 14.39
N ARG A 193 9.10 -21.59 13.98
CA ARG A 193 7.99 -22.25 13.28
C ARG A 193 7.81 -23.71 13.67
N GLU A 194 6.57 -24.17 13.62
CA GLU A 194 6.19 -25.58 13.58
C GLU A 194 5.69 -25.95 12.19
N ALA A 195 5.91 -27.20 11.77
CA ALA A 195 5.41 -27.75 10.51
C ALA A 195 4.66 -29.06 10.76
N LYS A 196 3.46 -29.19 10.21
CA LYS A 196 2.60 -30.39 10.37
C LYS A 196 1.97 -30.75 9.02
N PRO A 197 2.18 -31.97 8.50
CA PRO A 197 1.49 -32.43 7.30
C PRO A 197 -0.01 -32.60 7.60
N LYS A 198 -0.86 -32.25 6.63
CA LYS A 198 -2.32 -32.38 6.70
C LYS A 198 -2.87 -32.74 5.32
N GLY A 199 -3.03 -34.04 5.07
CA GLY A 199 -3.43 -34.56 3.75
C GLY A 199 -2.43 -34.15 2.67
N GLU A 200 -2.92 -33.53 1.60
CA GLU A 200 -2.09 -33.00 0.50
C GLU A 200 -1.44 -31.65 0.81
N SER A 201 -1.55 -31.15 2.03
CA SER A 201 -1.04 -29.84 2.42
C SER A 201 0.01 -29.92 3.53
N MET A 202 0.93 -28.95 3.55
CA MET A 202 1.84 -28.71 4.66
C MET A 202 1.37 -27.46 5.41
N VAL A 203 1.13 -27.59 6.71
CA VAL A 203 0.71 -26.48 7.57
C VAL A 203 1.90 -25.98 8.38
N TYR A 204 2.18 -24.69 8.30
CA TYR A 204 3.19 -24.01 9.08
C TYR A 204 2.53 -23.04 10.06
N VAL A 205 2.97 -23.07 11.31
CA VAL A 205 2.59 -22.11 12.35
C VAL A 205 3.83 -21.31 12.73
N TYR A 206 3.76 -19.99 12.63
CA TYR A 206 4.86 -19.08 12.95
C TYR A 206 4.56 -18.29 14.22
N PHE A 207 5.58 -18.18 15.07
CA PHE A 207 5.50 -17.50 16.35
C PHE A 207 6.18 -16.13 16.24
N THR A 208 5.40 -15.12 15.85
CA THR A 208 5.85 -13.72 15.78
C THR A 208 5.72 -13.09 17.16
N LYS A 209 6.85 -12.91 17.86
CA LYS A 209 6.90 -12.18 19.14
C LYS A 209 6.88 -10.69 18.89
#